data_AF-A0A9X2S456-F1
#
_entry.id   AF-A0A9X2S456-F1
#
_cell.length_a   1.000
_cell.length_b   1.000
_cell.length_c   1.000
_cell.angle_alpha   90.00
_cell.angle_beta   90.00
_cell.angle_gamma   90.00
#
_symmetry.space_group_name_H-M   'P 1'
#
loop_
_entity.id
_entity.type
_entity.pdbx_description
1 polymer ?
#
loop_
_entity_poly.entity_id
_entity_poly.type
_entity_poly.pdbx_seq_one_letter_code
_entity_poly.pdbx_strand_id
1 'polypeptide(L)'
;MSNKNIYNEIGLKINEEKEEQIYKKLKGIFKDKSFVEIKSRAEIKEINNEGPREKIKEYYIIVLLILIIAAVNIYGTIKTSLLIRTNEFAIMRAIGMTTRQIRNMIIKETIIYGFLSSILAVITGVYKYYSEIKFINNQYKGAFNIDNIVEFSLPIVEILQYTVIAMVICIVVGYMSKRSIEKMSIVEGMKVVE
;
A
#
# COMPACT_ATOMS: atom_id res chain seq x y z
N MET A 1 -24.65 -39.18 41.16
CA MET A 1 -23.72 -38.83 40.06
C MET A 1 -23.64 -37.32 39.98
N SER A 2 -22.49 -36.73 40.31
CA SER A 2 -22.33 -35.28 40.52
C SER A 2 -22.31 -34.54 39.18
N ASN A 3 -23.33 -33.71 38.97
CA ASN A 3 -23.51 -32.81 37.83
C ASN A 3 -22.45 -31.68 37.87
N LYS A 4 -21.23 -31.97 37.44
CA LYS A 4 -20.15 -30.97 37.36
C LYS A 4 -20.17 -30.34 35.97
N ASN A 5 -20.67 -29.10 35.89
CA ASN A 5 -20.53 -28.27 34.70
C ASN A 5 -19.03 -28.07 34.40
N ILE A 6 -18.60 -28.54 33.23
CA ILE A 6 -17.24 -28.38 32.74
C ILE A 6 -17.21 -27.07 31.94
N TYR A 7 -16.46 -26.08 32.40
CA TYR A 7 -16.28 -24.80 31.74
C TYR A 7 -14.91 -24.75 31.08
N ASN A 8 -14.85 -24.40 29.78
CA ASN A 8 -13.61 -24.33 29.01
C ASN A 8 -12.95 -22.94 29.05
N GLU A 9 -13.70 -21.88 29.34
CA GLU A 9 -13.19 -20.50 29.41
C GLU A 9 -13.96 -19.69 30.46
N ILE A 10 -13.25 -18.88 31.24
CA ILE A 10 -13.83 -17.98 32.25
C ILE A 10 -13.23 -16.59 32.05
N GLY A 11 -14.05 -15.63 31.62
CA GLY A 11 -13.65 -14.24 31.47
C GLY A 11 -13.86 -13.45 32.77
N LEU A 12 -12.79 -12.84 33.29
CA LEU A 12 -12.85 -11.95 34.45
C LEU A 12 -12.57 -10.51 34.00
N LYS A 13 -13.51 -9.59 34.26
CA LYS A 13 -13.31 -8.15 34.02
C LYS A 13 -12.73 -7.52 35.29
N ILE A 14 -11.49 -7.05 35.21
CA ILE A 14 -10.75 -6.50 36.34
C ILE A 14 -10.48 -5.01 36.10
N ASN A 15 -10.42 -4.22 37.17
CA ASN A 15 -10.10 -2.80 37.15
C ASN A 15 -8.59 -2.59 36.94
N GLU A 16 -8.19 -1.66 36.05
CA GLU A 16 -6.82 -1.54 35.50
C GLU A 16 -5.73 -1.38 36.58
N GLU A 17 -6.00 -0.67 37.68
CA GLU A 17 -5.03 -0.43 38.75
C GLU A 17 -4.65 -1.67 39.58
N LYS A 18 -5.47 -2.73 39.54
CA LYS A 18 -5.29 -3.94 40.37
C LYS A 18 -4.99 -5.20 39.55
N GLU A 19 -4.87 -5.08 38.23
CA GLU A 19 -4.69 -6.20 37.31
C GLU A 19 -3.42 -7.01 37.62
N GLU A 20 -2.29 -6.33 37.84
CA GLU A 20 -0.99 -6.99 38.07
C GLU A 20 -0.94 -7.75 39.42
N GLN A 21 -1.58 -7.21 40.46
CA GLN A 21 -1.67 -7.85 41.77
C GLN A 21 -2.59 -9.08 41.75
N ILE A 22 -3.70 -8.99 41.01
CA ILE A 22 -4.66 -10.09 40.88
C ILE A 22 -4.08 -11.20 39.99
N TYR A 23 -3.36 -10.85 38.92
CA TYR A 23 -2.66 -11.83 38.08
C TYR A 23 -1.62 -12.62 38.88
N LYS A 24 -0.81 -11.96 39.71
CA LYS A 24 0.17 -12.64 40.59
C LYS A 24 -0.51 -13.56 41.61
N LYS A 25 -1.64 -13.15 42.21
CA LYS A 25 -2.41 -13.99 43.14
C LYS A 25 -3.05 -15.20 42.45
N LEU A 26 -3.63 -15.02 41.27
CA LEU A 26 -4.21 -16.11 40.49
C LEU A 26 -3.14 -17.10 40.03
N LYS A 27 -1.99 -16.63 39.53
CA LYS A 27 -0.86 -17.49 39.15
C LYS A 27 -0.28 -18.24 40.36
N GLY A 28 -0.34 -17.67 41.55
CA GLY A 28 0.04 -18.33 42.80
C GLY A 28 -0.92 -19.44 43.23
N ILE A 29 -2.24 -19.22 43.13
CA ILE A 29 -3.28 -20.20 43.52
C ILE A 29 -3.36 -21.37 42.53
N PHE A 30 -3.13 -21.12 41.24
CA PHE A 30 -3.26 -22.11 40.17
C PHE A 30 -1.92 -22.75 39.74
N LYS A 31 -0.82 -22.46 40.44
CA LYS A 31 0.52 -22.97 40.14
C LYS A 31 0.63 -24.50 40.19
N ASP A 32 -0.25 -25.14 40.95
CA ASP A 32 -0.25 -26.59 41.23
C ASP A 32 -1.24 -27.39 40.35
N LYS A 33 -1.91 -26.71 39.40
CA LYS A 33 -2.84 -27.35 38.45
C LYS A 33 -2.42 -27.07 37.02
N SER A 34 -1.77 -28.05 36.41
CA SER A 34 -1.26 -28.07 35.03
C SER A 34 -2.32 -27.93 33.91
N PHE A 35 -3.61 -27.77 34.26
CA PHE A 35 -4.72 -27.68 33.30
C PHE A 35 -5.26 -26.25 33.10
N VAL A 36 -4.70 -25.23 33.77
CA VAL A 36 -5.24 -23.87 33.72
C VAL A 36 -4.21 -22.90 33.14
N GLU A 37 -4.40 -22.51 31.88
CA GLU A 37 -3.60 -21.49 31.19
C GLU A 37 -4.21 -20.10 31.47
N ILE A 38 -3.57 -19.31 32.33
CA ILE A 38 -4.04 -17.96 32.70
C ILE A 38 -3.42 -16.94 31.75
N LYS A 39 -4.21 -16.44 30.78
CA LYS A 39 -3.79 -15.37 29.87
C LYS A 39 -4.31 -14.02 30.38
N SER A 40 -3.40 -13.09 30.70
CA SER A 40 -3.77 -11.71 31.05
C SER A 40 -3.99 -10.89 29.79
N ARG A 41 -4.88 -9.88 29.85
CA ARG A 41 -5.12 -8.93 28.75
C ARG A 41 -3.86 -8.14 28.39
N ALA A 42 -2.93 -7.94 29.32
CA ALA A 42 -1.64 -7.30 29.04
C ALA A 42 -0.78 -8.13 28.06
N GLU A 43 -0.71 -9.44 28.26
CA GLU A 43 0.04 -10.39 27.42
C GLU A 43 -0.62 -10.58 26.05
N ILE A 44 -1.96 -10.55 25.98
CA ILE A 44 -2.73 -10.55 24.71
C ILE A 44 -2.54 -9.23 23.95
N LYS A 45 -2.38 -8.08 24.62
CA LYS A 45 -2.10 -6.79 23.98
C LYS A 45 -0.67 -6.72 23.41
N GLU A 46 0.30 -7.37 24.05
CA GLU A 46 1.69 -7.42 23.58
C GLU A 46 1.83 -8.33 22.35
N ILE A 47 1.27 -9.55 22.40
CA ILE A 47 1.24 -10.48 21.26
C ILE A 47 0.42 -9.92 20.08
N ASN A 48 -0.70 -9.24 20.34
CA ASN A 48 -1.48 -8.57 19.30
C ASN A 48 -0.85 -7.26 18.78
N ASN A 49 0.17 -6.70 19.44
CA ASN A 49 0.91 -5.56 18.90
C ASN A 49 2.17 -6.01 18.16
N GLU A 50 2.81 -7.10 18.54
CA GLU A 50 4.04 -7.58 17.89
C GLU A 50 3.74 -8.40 16.63
N GLY A 51 2.81 -9.35 16.68
CA GLY A 51 2.47 -10.21 15.54
C GLY A 51 1.95 -9.47 14.30
N PRO A 52 1.01 -8.51 14.42
CA PRO A 52 0.54 -7.74 13.28
C PRO A 52 1.57 -6.74 12.75
N ARG A 53 2.40 -6.14 13.63
CA ARG A 53 3.42 -5.17 13.20
C ARG A 53 4.54 -5.81 12.40
N GLU A 54 4.94 -7.03 12.74
CA GLU A 54 5.93 -7.78 11.96
C GLU A 54 5.41 -8.13 10.57
N LYS A 55 4.19 -8.66 10.46
CA LYS A 55 3.57 -8.96 9.15
C LYS A 55 3.34 -7.71 8.30
N ILE A 56 2.96 -6.59 8.91
CA ILE A 56 2.78 -5.32 8.21
C ILE A 56 4.12 -4.78 7.67
N LYS A 57 5.23 -4.93 8.41
CA LYS A 57 6.56 -4.51 7.96
C LYS A 57 7.01 -5.24 6.69
N GLU A 58 6.77 -6.56 6.62
CA GLU A 58 7.09 -7.35 5.41
C GLU A 58 6.35 -6.81 4.18
N TYR A 59 5.07 -6.47 4.33
CA TYR A 59 4.27 -5.93 3.25
C TYR A 59 4.78 -4.55 2.79
N TYR A 60 5.21 -3.68 3.71
CA TYR A 60 5.77 -2.37 3.37
C TYR A 60 7.04 -2.47 2.52
N ILE A 61 7.90 -3.47 2.76
CA ILE A 61 9.11 -3.69 1.95
C ILE A 61 8.73 -4.00 0.50
N ILE A 62 7.73 -4.87 0.30
CA ILE A 62 7.25 -5.24 -1.04
C ILE A 62 6.66 -4.01 -1.75
N VAL A 63 5.84 -3.20 -1.05
CA VAL A 63 5.29 -1.96 -1.60
C VAL A 63 6.40 -1.01 -2.04
N LEU A 64 7.44 -0.84 -1.21
CA LEU A 64 8.59 0.01 -1.55
C LEU A 64 9.31 -0.47 -2.82
N LEU A 65 9.53 -1.78 -2.95
CA LEU A 65 10.15 -2.37 -4.14
C LEU A 65 9.31 -2.12 -5.39
N ILE A 66 7.99 -2.32 -5.32
CA ILE A 66 7.07 -2.07 -6.43
C ILE A 66 7.11 -0.59 -6.84
N LEU A 67 7.14 0.33 -5.88
CA LEU A 67 7.25 1.76 -6.16
C LEU A 67 8.54 2.10 -6.91
N ILE A 68 9.67 1.51 -6.52
CA ILE A 68 10.95 1.71 -7.22
C ILE A 68 10.88 1.18 -8.65
N ILE A 69 10.38 -0.05 -8.82
CA ILE A 69 10.22 -0.67 -10.14
C ILE A 69 9.30 0.18 -11.03
N ALA A 70 8.18 0.65 -10.50
CA ALA A 70 7.26 1.53 -11.22
C ALA A 70 7.94 2.85 -11.63
N ALA A 71 8.72 3.47 -10.74
CA ALA A 71 9.44 4.71 -11.05
C ALA A 71 10.46 4.53 -12.19
N VAL A 72 11.21 3.42 -12.17
CA VAL A 72 12.17 3.08 -13.24
C VAL A 72 11.45 2.84 -14.57
N ASN A 73 10.32 2.12 -14.55
CA ASN A 73 9.52 1.88 -15.74
C ASN A 73 9.01 3.20 -16.34
N ILE A 74 8.40 4.07 -15.53
CA ILE A 74 7.88 5.36 -15.99
C ILE A 74 9.01 6.20 -16.61
N TYR A 75 10.18 6.24 -15.97
CA TYR A 75 11.33 6.96 -16.51
C TYR A 75 11.77 6.42 -17.88
N GLY A 76 11.84 5.10 -18.03
CA GLY A 76 12.14 4.44 -19.30
C GLY A 76 11.10 4.75 -20.37
N THR A 77 9.81 4.66 -20.04
CA THR A 77 8.70 4.95 -20.96
C THR A 77 8.73 6.39 -21.46
N ILE A 78 8.94 7.37 -20.56
CA ILE A 78 9.02 8.78 -20.94
C ILE A 78 10.21 8.99 -21.88
N LYS A 79 11.39 8.43 -21.56
CA LYS A 79 12.57 8.51 -22.43
C LYS A 79 12.30 7.98 -23.84
N THR A 80 11.73 6.79 -23.94
CA THR A 80 11.43 6.17 -25.23
C THR A 80 10.40 6.98 -26.00
N SER A 81 9.35 7.47 -25.34
CA SER A 81 8.34 8.33 -25.96
C SER A 81 8.96 9.62 -26.53
N LEU A 82 9.90 10.23 -25.79
CA LEU A 82 10.63 11.41 -26.25
C LEU A 82 11.51 11.12 -27.46
N LEU A 83 12.21 9.98 -27.48
CA LEU A 83 13.04 9.56 -28.62
C LEU A 83 12.22 9.43 -29.91
N ILE A 84 11.04 8.81 -29.82
CA ILE A 84 10.16 8.60 -30.98
C ILE A 84 9.61 9.93 -31.51
N ARG A 85 9.36 10.92 -30.65
CA ARG A 85 8.78 12.23 -31.01
C ARG A 85 9.81 13.33 -31.28
N THR A 86 11.08 12.96 -31.42
CA THR A 86 12.17 13.91 -31.72
C THR A 86 11.92 14.71 -33.00
N ASN A 87 11.38 14.08 -34.04
CA ASN A 87 11.01 14.74 -35.29
C ASN A 87 9.89 15.78 -35.11
N GLU A 88 8.86 15.48 -34.31
CA GLU A 88 7.80 16.44 -33.97
C GLU A 88 8.37 17.65 -33.23
N PHE A 89 9.29 17.42 -32.29
CA PHE A 89 9.96 18.50 -31.56
C PHE A 89 10.85 19.36 -32.48
N ALA A 90 11.51 18.76 -33.47
CA ALA A 90 12.31 19.49 -34.45
C ALA A 90 11.44 20.42 -35.32
N ILE A 91 10.29 19.93 -35.80
CA ILE A 91 9.31 20.73 -36.57
C ILE A 91 8.74 21.86 -35.72
N MET A 92 8.36 21.58 -34.46
CA MET A 92 7.87 22.62 -33.55
C MET A 92 8.94 23.69 -33.28
N ARG A 93 10.22 23.33 -33.21
CA ARG A 93 11.32 24.32 -33.10
C ARG A 93 11.50 25.14 -34.37
N ALA A 94 11.28 24.56 -35.55
CA ALA A 94 11.37 25.26 -36.83
C ALA A 94 10.30 26.36 -36.98
N ILE A 95 9.10 26.14 -36.42
CA ILE A 95 8.04 27.17 -36.36
C ILE A 95 8.19 28.16 -35.19
N GLY A 96 9.32 28.14 -34.49
CA GLY A 96 9.68 29.12 -33.46
C GLY A 96 9.41 28.70 -32.00
N MET A 97 9.05 27.44 -31.74
CA MET A 97 8.79 26.99 -30.37
C MET A 97 10.10 26.81 -29.59
N THR A 98 10.17 27.40 -28.40
CA THR A 98 11.36 27.35 -27.54
C THR A 98 11.47 26.00 -26.82
N THR A 99 12.69 25.62 -26.43
CA THR A 99 12.93 24.40 -25.62
C THR A 99 12.19 24.44 -24.28
N ARG A 100 11.96 25.62 -23.70
CA ARG A 100 11.18 25.79 -22.47
C ARG A 100 9.70 25.46 -22.66
N GLN A 101 9.13 25.81 -23.81
CA GLN A 101 7.73 25.48 -24.14
C GLN A 101 7.54 23.96 -24.33
N ILE A 102 8.47 23.29 -25.01
CA ILE A 102 8.44 21.81 -25.16
C ILE A 102 8.49 21.13 -23.79
N ARG A 103 9.37 21.60 -22.89
CA ARG A 103 9.49 21.04 -21.52
C ARG A 103 8.19 21.21 -20.73
N ASN A 104 7.57 22.38 -20.80
CA ASN A 104 6.31 22.64 -20.10
C ASN A 104 5.16 21.81 -20.68
N MET A 105 5.15 21.55 -21.99
CA MET A 105 4.16 20.68 -22.63
C MET A 105 4.25 19.25 -22.07
N ILE A 106 5.46 18.67 -22.03
CA ILE A 106 5.69 17.31 -21.54
C ILE A 106 5.31 17.17 -20.06
N ILE A 107 5.59 18.18 -19.23
CA ILE A 107 5.18 18.19 -17.82
C ILE A 107 3.64 18.16 -17.71
N LYS A 108 2.93 18.97 -18.51
CA LYS A 108 1.46 18.96 -18.52
C LYS A 108 0.91 17.61 -18.96
N GLU A 109 1.48 17.04 -20.01
CA GLU A 109 1.12 15.72 -20.51
C GLU A 109 1.30 14.64 -19.42
N THR A 110 2.44 14.67 -18.72
CA THR A 110 2.73 13.74 -17.61
C THR A 110 1.74 13.90 -16.45
N ILE A 111 1.37 15.14 -16.09
CA ILE A 111 0.38 15.41 -15.03
C ILE A 111 -1.00 14.85 -15.42
N ILE A 112 -1.42 15.05 -16.67
CA ILE A 112 -2.71 14.52 -17.18
C ILE A 112 -2.71 12.99 -17.12
N TYR A 113 -1.65 12.33 -17.58
CA TYR A 113 -1.51 10.89 -17.49
C TYR A 113 -1.48 10.39 -16.03
N GLY A 114 -0.77 11.09 -15.14
CA GLY A 114 -0.74 10.78 -13.71
C GLY A 114 -2.12 10.89 -13.05
N PHE A 115 -2.88 11.91 -13.40
CA PHE A 115 -4.24 12.11 -12.89
C PHE A 115 -5.21 11.04 -13.39
N LEU A 116 -5.22 10.77 -14.69
CA LEU A 116 -6.08 9.74 -15.29
C LEU A 116 -5.75 8.34 -14.75
N SER A 117 -4.47 8.00 -14.66
CA SER A 117 -4.04 6.72 -14.09
C SER A 117 -4.39 6.58 -12.61
N SER A 118 -4.29 7.65 -11.84
CA SER A 118 -4.69 7.68 -10.44
C SER A 118 -6.18 7.37 -10.27
N ILE A 119 -7.05 7.95 -11.10
CA ILE A 119 -8.50 7.67 -11.04
C ILE A 119 -8.76 6.19 -11.32
N LEU A 120 -8.15 5.65 -12.38
CA LEU A 120 -8.29 4.25 -12.76
C LEU A 120 -7.74 3.30 -11.67
N ALA A 121 -6.63 3.65 -11.03
CA ALA A 121 -6.03 2.89 -9.95
C ALA A 121 -6.96 2.84 -8.72
N VAL A 122 -7.57 3.95 -8.33
CA VAL A 122 -8.51 3.99 -7.20
C VAL A 122 -9.76 3.15 -7.50
N ILE A 123 -10.34 3.28 -8.70
CA ILE A 123 -11.54 2.53 -9.08
C ILE A 123 -11.27 1.02 -9.05
N THR A 124 -10.18 0.59 -9.69
CA THR A 124 -9.79 -0.83 -9.76
C THR A 124 -9.36 -1.37 -8.41
N GLY A 125 -8.69 -0.55 -7.58
CA GLY A 125 -8.30 -0.91 -6.22
C GLY A 125 -9.50 -1.14 -5.30
N VAL A 126 -10.47 -0.23 -5.29
CA VAL A 126 -11.72 -0.38 -4.52
C VAL A 126 -12.50 -1.61 -4.97
N TYR A 127 -12.61 -1.84 -6.27
CA TYR A 127 -13.26 -3.03 -6.81
C TYR A 127 -12.58 -4.32 -6.35
N LYS A 128 -11.25 -4.38 -6.40
CA LYS A 128 -10.48 -5.53 -5.91
C LYS A 128 -10.67 -5.74 -4.41
N TYR A 129 -10.57 -4.68 -3.61
CA TYR A 129 -10.75 -4.76 -2.16
C TYR A 129 -12.14 -5.29 -1.77
N TYR A 130 -13.20 -4.79 -2.43
CA TYR A 130 -14.55 -5.30 -2.25
C TYR A 130 -14.68 -6.78 -2.63
N SER A 131 -14.10 -7.17 -3.77
CA SER A 131 -14.12 -8.56 -4.24
C SER A 131 -13.38 -9.51 -3.29
N GLU A 132 -12.26 -9.06 -2.73
CA GLU A 132 -11.43 -9.82 -1.80
C GLU A 132 -12.15 -10.06 -0.47
N ILE A 133 -12.81 -9.04 0.09
CA ILE A 133 -13.64 -9.20 1.30
C ILE A 133 -14.78 -10.19 1.05
N LYS A 134 -15.46 -10.10 -0.10
CA LYS A 134 -16.52 -11.05 -0.46
C LYS A 134 -15.97 -12.47 -0.62
N PHE A 135 -14.81 -12.62 -1.23
CA PHE A 135 -14.14 -13.91 -1.42
C PHE A 135 -13.78 -14.54 -0.07
N ILE A 136 -13.21 -13.77 0.84
CA ILE A 136 -12.90 -14.18 2.21
C ILE A 136 -14.20 -14.61 2.91
N ASN A 137 -15.20 -13.72 3.00
CA ASN A 137 -16.45 -14.03 3.70
C ASN A 137 -17.13 -15.30 3.15
N ASN A 138 -17.11 -15.52 1.83
CA ASN A 138 -17.67 -16.73 1.23
C ASN A 138 -16.87 -18.00 1.56
N GLN A 139 -15.54 -17.91 1.60
CA GLN A 139 -14.67 -19.04 1.92
C GLN A 139 -14.88 -19.51 3.37
N TYR A 140 -14.96 -18.58 4.30
CA TYR A 140 -15.19 -18.90 5.71
C TYR A 140 -16.63 -19.34 6.00
N LYS A 141 -17.61 -18.81 5.27
CA LYS A 141 -18.97 -19.34 5.30
C LYS A 141 -19.01 -20.82 4.87
N GLY A 142 -18.29 -21.17 3.80
CA GLY A 142 -18.21 -22.55 3.31
C GLY A 142 -17.45 -23.52 4.24
N ALA A 143 -16.42 -23.04 4.94
CA ALA A 143 -15.59 -23.88 5.80
C ALA A 143 -16.06 -23.97 7.26
N PHE A 144 -16.58 -22.86 7.83
CA PHE A 144 -16.87 -22.74 9.26
C PHE A 144 -18.30 -22.29 9.58
N ASN A 145 -19.15 -22.04 8.57
CA ASN A 145 -20.52 -21.55 8.73
C ASN A 145 -20.61 -20.23 9.53
N ILE A 146 -19.58 -19.38 9.40
CA ILE A 146 -19.51 -18.07 10.01
C ILE A 146 -19.85 -17.03 8.94
N ASP A 147 -20.91 -16.25 9.18
CA ASP A 147 -21.30 -15.15 8.31
C ASP A 147 -20.55 -13.85 8.67
N ASN A 148 -20.05 -13.13 7.65
CA ASN A 148 -19.48 -11.78 7.75
C ASN A 148 -18.36 -11.60 8.79
N ILE A 149 -17.24 -12.29 8.60
CA ILE A 149 -16.06 -12.16 9.46
C ILE A 149 -15.39 -10.79 9.30
N VAL A 150 -15.42 -10.25 8.08
CA VAL A 150 -14.83 -8.95 7.76
C VAL A 150 -15.92 -8.03 7.23
N GLU A 151 -16.21 -6.97 7.98
CA GLU A 151 -17.09 -5.89 7.52
C GLU A 151 -16.32 -4.99 6.53
N PHE A 152 -17.03 -4.57 5.47
CA PHE A 152 -16.48 -3.64 4.49
C PHE A 152 -16.43 -2.23 5.08
N SER A 153 -15.26 -1.88 5.61
CA SER A 153 -14.91 -0.50 5.91
C SER A 153 -14.00 0.03 4.81
N LEU A 154 -14.32 1.22 4.28
CA LEU A 154 -13.47 1.90 3.31
C LEU A 154 -12.48 2.82 4.05
N PRO A 155 -11.18 2.46 4.07
CA PRO A 155 -10.14 3.30 4.65
C PRO A 155 -9.82 4.48 3.70
N ILE A 156 -10.65 5.52 3.72
CA ILE A 156 -10.58 6.66 2.79
C ILE A 156 -9.26 7.44 2.97
N VAL A 157 -8.81 7.59 4.22
CA VAL A 157 -7.57 8.31 4.55
C VAL A 157 -6.36 7.59 3.94
N GLU A 158 -6.38 6.26 3.98
CA GLU A 158 -5.33 5.40 3.48
C GLU A 158 -5.28 5.40 1.96
N ILE A 159 -6.44 5.37 1.29
CA ILE A 159 -6.51 5.51 -0.17
C ILE A 159 -5.94 6.87 -0.58
N LEU A 160 -6.30 7.93 0.14
CA LEU A 160 -5.86 9.29 -0.18
C LEU A 160 -4.34 9.45 0.00
N GLN A 161 -3.76 8.98 1.11
CA GLN A 161 -2.30 9.05 1.32
C GLN A 161 -1.52 8.32 0.22
N TYR A 162 -1.92 7.10 -0.16
CA TYR A 162 -1.20 6.31 -1.17
C TYR A 162 -1.35 6.92 -2.56
N THR A 163 -2.52 7.48 -2.85
CA THR A 163 -2.77 8.21 -4.09
C THR A 163 -1.88 9.45 -4.19
N VAL A 164 -1.77 10.24 -3.12
CA VAL A 164 -0.89 11.42 -3.07
C VAL A 164 0.57 11.01 -3.23
N ILE A 165 1.03 9.96 -2.54
CA ILE A 165 2.41 9.46 -2.67
C ILE A 165 2.70 9.02 -4.12
N ALA A 166 1.81 8.25 -4.73
CA ALA A 166 1.96 7.81 -6.12
C ALA A 166 2.00 9.01 -7.09
N MET A 167 1.13 10.01 -6.88
CA MET A 167 1.10 11.21 -7.71
C MET A 167 2.39 12.04 -7.57
N VAL A 168 2.92 12.17 -6.35
CA VAL A 168 4.20 12.82 -6.10
C VAL A 168 5.34 12.09 -6.81
N ILE A 169 5.38 10.74 -6.75
CA ILE A 169 6.39 9.95 -7.46
C ILE A 169 6.30 10.17 -8.98
N CYS A 170 5.09 10.12 -9.55
CA CYS A 170 4.89 10.40 -10.98
C CYS A 170 5.39 11.79 -11.38
N ILE A 171 5.09 12.81 -10.57
CA ILE A 171 5.54 14.18 -10.81
C ILE A 171 7.07 14.29 -10.71
N VAL A 172 7.67 13.69 -9.68
CA VAL A 172 9.13 13.67 -9.48
C VAL A 172 9.82 13.01 -10.67
N VAL A 173 9.33 11.85 -11.12
CA VAL A 173 9.88 11.16 -12.29
C VAL A 173 9.73 12.00 -13.56
N GLY A 174 8.56 12.63 -13.77
CA GLY A 174 8.34 13.57 -14.88
C GLY A 174 9.33 14.74 -14.87
N TYR A 175 9.58 15.32 -13.69
CA TYR A 175 10.59 16.38 -13.53
C TYR A 175 12.02 15.87 -13.69
N MET A 176 12.34 14.65 -13.26
CA MET A 176 13.67 14.06 -13.47
C MET A 176 13.93 13.81 -14.96
N SER A 177 12.92 13.38 -15.71
CA SER A 177 12.98 13.23 -17.18
C SER A 177 13.31 14.54 -17.90
N LYS A 178 13.01 15.70 -17.28
CA LYS A 178 13.39 17.04 -17.78
C LYS A 178 14.90 17.21 -18.01
N ARG A 179 15.75 16.51 -17.25
CA ARG A 179 17.22 16.50 -17.42
C ARG A 179 17.67 15.60 -18.56
N SER A 180 16.91 14.54 -18.85
CA SER A 180 17.20 13.66 -19.99
C SER A 180 17.04 14.39 -21.32
N ILE A 181 16.11 15.35 -21.39
CA ILE A 181 15.85 16.18 -22.58
C ILE A 181 17.04 17.12 -22.88
N GLU A 182 17.71 17.66 -21.85
CA GLU A 182 18.87 18.55 -22.04
C GLU A 182 20.09 17.81 -22.60
N LYS A 183 20.22 16.51 -22.30
CA LYS A 183 21.30 15.66 -22.81
C LYS A 183 21.02 15.07 -24.19
N MET A 184 19.76 15.06 -24.64
CA MET A 184 19.41 14.81 -26.04
C MET A 184 19.74 16.05 -26.86
N SER A 185 21.04 16.39 -26.94
CA SER A 185 21.51 17.36 -27.91
C SER A 185 21.30 16.76 -29.30
N ILE A 186 20.31 17.30 -30.02
CA ILE A 186 20.25 17.68 -31.45
C ILE A 186 21.15 16.91 -32.45
N VAL A 187 22.42 16.63 -32.12
CA VAL A 187 23.42 15.92 -32.93
C VAL A 187 23.01 14.47 -33.23
N GLU A 188 22.33 13.77 -32.31
CA GLU A 188 21.87 12.39 -32.56
C GLU A 188 20.68 12.34 -33.54
N GLY A 189 19.83 13.36 -33.54
CA GLY A 189 18.66 13.44 -34.42
C GLY A 189 19.03 13.62 -35.90
N MET A 190 20.24 14.11 -36.20
CA MET A 190 20.75 14.19 -37.56
C MET A 190 21.46 12.92 -38.03
N LYS A 191 21.99 12.09 -37.12
CA LYS A 191 22.71 10.85 -37.47
C LYS A 191 21.82 9.67 -37.83
N VAL A 192 20.52 9.74 -37.54
CA VAL A 192 19.57 8.65 -37.87
C VAL A 192 19.18 8.66 -39.36
N VAL A 193 19.68 9.63 -40.15
CA VAL A 193 19.36 9.79 -41.57
C VAL A 193 20.54 9.41 -42.49
N GLU A 194 21.69 8.99 -41.95
CA GLU A 194 22.77 8.32 -42.70
C GLU A 194 22.77 6.81 -42.41
#